data_AF-A0A6N0LL45-F1
#
_entry.id   AF-A0A6N0LL45-F1
#
_cell.length_a   1.000
_cell.length_b   1.000
_cell.length_c   1.000
_cell.angle_alpha   90.00
_cell.angle_beta   90.00
_cell.angle_gamma   90.00
#
_symmetry.space_group_name_H-M   'P 1'
#
loop_
_entity.id
_entity.type
_entity.pdbx_description
1 polymer ?
#
loop_
_entity_poly.entity_id
_entity_poly.type
_entity_poly.pdbx_seq_one_letter_code
_entity_poly.pdbx_strand_id
1 'polypeptide(L)'
;MGLSEEEVKEGRYYISKQFSEEYYDHKYSSMQRAVTPPGNVPDDKLMIEPVRFDMKKHIRSKCEEKVVVTKHDLEKVKFGLRGITYMLTEEANVDRTPFYQCIENQLKTIDLDNENLQNLVQSSDYQDMKKQPEFEKEIQEIKKDGRVTLYEALAILSSMHKYSSAVDKAQYQTTINNL
;
A
#
# COMPACT_ATOMS: atom_id res chain seq x y z
N MET A 1 -1.25 -28.38 -25.72
CA MET A 1 -1.65 -27.11 -26.38
C MET A 1 -1.35 -25.99 -25.40
N GLY A 2 -0.54 -25.02 -25.78
CA GLY A 2 -0.23 -23.86 -24.93
C GLY A 2 -1.31 -22.79 -25.00
N LEU A 3 -1.23 -21.79 -24.12
CA LEU A 3 -2.15 -20.64 -24.11
C LEU A 3 -2.05 -19.84 -25.42
N SER A 4 -3.16 -19.22 -25.84
CA SER A 4 -3.19 -18.23 -26.91
C SER A 4 -2.67 -16.86 -26.46
N GLU A 5 -2.39 -15.94 -27.39
CA GLU A 5 -1.95 -14.57 -27.04
C GLU A 5 -3.00 -13.81 -26.22
N GLU A 6 -4.29 -14.01 -26.53
CA GLU A 6 -5.38 -13.38 -25.79
C GLU A 6 -5.46 -13.92 -24.36
N GLU A 7 -5.25 -15.23 -24.18
CA GLU A 7 -5.19 -15.85 -22.84
C GLU A 7 -3.97 -15.39 -22.04
N VAL A 8 -2.83 -15.11 -22.69
CA VAL A 8 -1.64 -14.51 -22.02
C VAL A 8 -1.93 -13.08 -21.59
N LYS A 9 -2.62 -12.30 -22.42
CA LYS A 9 -3.04 -10.94 -22.07
C LYS A 9 -4.02 -10.94 -20.90
N GLU A 10 -5.01 -11.81 -20.95
CA GLU A 10 -5.94 -12.02 -19.84
C GLU A 10 -5.19 -12.47 -18.57
N GLY A 11 -4.22 -13.37 -18.71
CA GLY A 11 -3.40 -13.80 -17.58
C GLY A 11 -2.59 -12.67 -16.96
N ARG A 12 -1.99 -11.79 -17.78
CA ARG A 12 -1.30 -10.58 -17.30
C ARG A 12 -2.21 -9.70 -16.45
N TYR A 13 -3.46 -9.52 -16.86
CA TYR A 13 -4.44 -8.76 -16.06
C TYR A 13 -4.62 -9.37 -14.66
N TYR A 14 -4.82 -10.69 -14.57
CA TYR A 14 -4.97 -11.38 -13.28
C TYR A 14 -3.70 -11.33 -12.42
N ILE A 15 -2.52 -11.51 -13.02
CA ILE A 15 -1.25 -11.41 -12.29
C ILE A 15 -0.99 -9.99 -11.79
N SER A 16 -1.28 -8.97 -12.62
CA SER A 16 -1.15 -7.57 -12.20
C SER A 16 -2.08 -7.23 -11.02
N LYS A 17 -3.25 -7.88 -10.95
CA LYS A 17 -4.16 -7.75 -9.81
C LYS A 17 -3.55 -8.36 -8.55
N GLN A 18 -3.01 -9.58 -8.62
CA GLN A 18 -2.32 -10.22 -7.51
C GLN A 18 -1.15 -9.38 -7.01
N PHE A 19 -0.28 -8.92 -7.91
CA PHE A 19 0.88 -8.08 -7.54
C PHE A 19 0.44 -6.73 -6.95
N SER A 20 -0.66 -6.14 -7.43
CA SER A 20 -1.20 -4.91 -6.84
C SER A 20 -1.69 -5.15 -5.41
N GLU A 21 -2.43 -6.24 -5.20
CA GLU A 21 -2.92 -6.64 -3.88
C GLU A 21 -1.74 -6.87 -2.93
N GLU A 22 -0.69 -7.59 -3.34
CA GLU A 22 0.52 -7.76 -2.53
C GLU A 22 1.23 -6.44 -2.21
N TYR A 23 1.40 -5.56 -3.21
CA TYR A 23 2.04 -4.26 -3.02
C TYR A 23 1.26 -3.42 -2.02
N TYR A 24 -0.06 -3.31 -2.22
CA TYR A 24 -0.92 -2.55 -1.34
C TYR A 24 -1.01 -3.23 0.01
N ASP A 25 -1.22 -4.52 0.15
CA ASP A 25 -1.28 -5.19 1.46
C ASP A 25 0.03 -5.04 2.24
N HIS A 26 1.19 -5.14 1.60
CA HIS A 26 2.46 -4.91 2.28
C HIS A 26 2.59 -3.46 2.77
N LYS A 27 2.21 -2.47 1.94
CA LYS A 27 2.22 -1.06 2.36
C LYS A 27 1.10 -0.78 3.39
N TYR A 28 -0.12 -1.27 3.19
CA TYR A 28 -1.33 -0.99 3.98
C TYR A 28 -1.38 -1.75 5.31
N SER A 29 -0.91 -2.98 5.38
CA SER A 29 -0.81 -3.70 6.66
C SER A 29 0.16 -3.03 7.62
N SER A 30 1.22 -2.38 7.11
CA SER A 30 2.10 -1.53 7.91
C SER A 30 1.43 -0.22 8.34
N MET A 31 0.40 0.24 7.63
CA MET A 31 -0.33 1.49 7.90
C MET A 31 -1.55 1.33 8.80
N GLN A 32 -2.34 0.25 8.66
CA GLN A 32 -3.52 0.00 9.52
C GLN A 32 -3.16 -0.19 11.00
N ARG A 33 -1.95 -0.69 11.29
CA ARG A 33 -1.43 -0.78 12.66
C ARG A 33 -0.96 0.57 13.22
N ALA A 34 -0.81 1.58 12.37
CA ALA A 34 -0.34 2.91 12.77
C ALA A 34 -1.45 3.77 13.37
N VAL A 35 -2.70 3.51 12.99
CA VAL A 35 -3.87 4.30 13.37
C VAL A 35 -4.73 3.43 14.28
N THR A 36 -4.42 3.42 15.58
CA THR A 36 -5.31 2.81 16.58
C THR A 36 -6.08 3.96 17.21
N PRO A 37 -7.40 4.09 16.98
CA PRO A 37 -8.13 5.23 17.52
C PRO A 37 -8.07 5.24 19.05
N PRO A 38 -7.80 6.39 19.70
CA PRO A 38 -7.95 6.49 21.14
C PRO A 38 -9.44 6.44 21.48
N GLY A 39 -9.89 5.35 22.11
CA GLY A 39 -11.17 5.22 22.80
C GLY A 39 -12.44 5.48 21.98
N ASN A 40 -13.31 4.46 21.85
CA ASN A 40 -14.72 4.55 21.43
C ASN A 40 -15.04 5.38 20.16
N VAL A 41 -14.09 5.64 19.27
CA VAL A 41 -14.40 6.06 17.90
C VAL A 41 -14.75 4.80 17.12
N PRO A 42 -15.96 4.68 16.54
CA PRO A 42 -16.30 3.50 15.77
C PRO A 42 -15.33 3.33 14.60
N ASP A 43 -14.90 2.09 14.37
CA ASP A 43 -13.83 1.69 13.42
C ASP A 43 -14.04 2.21 11.99
N ASP A 44 -15.26 2.62 11.65
CA ASP A 44 -15.67 3.15 10.35
C ASP A 44 -15.29 4.62 10.10
N LYS A 45 -14.86 5.38 11.12
CA LYS A 45 -14.65 6.83 11.01
C LYS A 45 -13.21 7.32 10.87
N LEU A 46 -12.19 6.47 11.02
CA LEU A 46 -10.79 6.89 11.01
C LEU A 46 -9.86 6.02 10.14
N MET A 47 -10.39 5.13 9.30
CA MET A 47 -9.57 4.48 8.29
C MET A 47 -9.14 5.50 7.23
N ILE A 48 -7.92 6.03 7.38
CA ILE A 48 -7.28 6.80 6.31
C ILE A 48 -6.97 5.79 5.19
N GLU A 49 -7.80 5.81 4.14
CA GLU A 49 -7.53 5.09 2.90
C GLU A 49 -6.95 6.08 1.88
N PRO A 50 -5.62 6.32 1.88
CA PRO A 50 -5.03 7.34 1.01
C PRO A 50 -5.24 7.01 -0.47
N VAL A 51 -5.30 5.72 -0.84
CA VAL A 51 -5.60 5.25 -2.20
C VAL A 51 -6.95 4.53 -2.22
N ARG A 52 -7.99 5.18 -2.75
CA ARG A 52 -9.32 4.58 -2.93
C ARG A 52 -9.29 3.41 -3.92
N PHE A 53 -10.28 2.50 -3.83
CA PHE A 53 -10.36 1.30 -4.68
C PHE A 53 -10.31 1.58 -6.19
N ASP A 54 -11.04 2.59 -6.65
CA ASP A 54 -11.05 3.04 -8.04
C ASP A 54 -9.68 3.55 -8.50
N MET A 55 -8.99 4.28 -7.62
CA MET A 55 -7.62 4.74 -7.86
C MET A 55 -6.64 3.56 -7.95
N LYS A 56 -6.74 2.57 -7.06
CA LYS A 56 -5.94 1.32 -7.12
C LYS A 56 -6.14 0.61 -8.46
N LYS A 57 -7.39 0.52 -8.93
CA LYS A 57 -7.72 -0.06 -10.25
C LYS A 57 -7.11 0.74 -11.40
N HIS A 58 -7.18 2.07 -11.34
CA HIS A 58 -6.61 2.96 -12.36
C HIS A 58 -5.09 2.85 -12.45
N ILE A 59 -4.40 2.91 -11.30
CA ILE A 59 -2.94 2.77 -11.22
C ILE A 59 -2.50 1.39 -11.77
N ARG A 60 -3.18 0.32 -11.35
CA ARG A 60 -2.90 -1.03 -11.88
C ARG A 60 -3.02 -1.07 -13.40
N SER A 61 -4.10 -0.54 -13.97
CA SER A 61 -4.33 -0.56 -15.42
C SER A 61 -3.21 0.15 -16.19
N LYS A 62 -2.61 1.19 -15.62
CA LYS A 62 -1.45 1.88 -16.24
C LYS A 62 -0.14 1.10 -16.13
N CYS A 63 -0.04 0.22 -15.14
CA CYS A 63 1.19 -0.52 -14.83
C CYS A 63 1.17 -1.96 -15.32
N GLU A 64 0.01 -2.49 -15.69
CA GLU A 64 -0.19 -3.88 -16.12
C GLU A 64 0.82 -4.33 -17.17
N GLU A 65 1.13 -3.49 -18.16
CA GLU A 65 2.10 -3.81 -19.22
C GLU A 65 3.53 -4.02 -18.73
N LYS A 66 3.84 -3.64 -17.49
CA LYS A 66 5.14 -3.91 -16.85
C LYS A 66 5.27 -5.32 -16.30
N VAL A 67 4.17 -6.06 -16.23
CA VAL A 67 4.18 -7.50 -15.90
C VAL A 67 4.55 -8.28 -17.15
N VAL A 68 5.81 -8.73 -17.21
CA VAL A 68 6.34 -9.52 -18.33
C VAL A 68 6.10 -11.00 -18.03
N VAL A 69 5.07 -11.55 -18.66
CA VAL A 69 4.69 -12.97 -18.57
C VAL A 69 4.61 -13.58 -19.97
N THR A 70 4.96 -14.86 -20.05
CA THR A 70 4.85 -15.70 -21.25
C THR A 70 3.84 -16.82 -21.03
N LYS A 71 3.59 -17.59 -22.09
CA LYS A 71 2.72 -18.78 -22.03
C LYS A 71 3.19 -19.83 -21.04
N HIS A 72 4.49 -19.89 -20.77
CA HIS A 72 5.09 -20.88 -19.86
C HIS A 72 4.99 -20.45 -18.40
N ASP A 73 4.85 -19.16 -18.13
CA ASP A 73 4.76 -18.62 -16.78
C ASP A 73 3.34 -18.75 -16.20
N LEU A 74 2.36 -19.07 -17.04
CA LEU A 74 0.95 -19.02 -16.71
C LEU A 74 0.30 -20.40 -16.78
N GLU A 75 -0.54 -20.69 -15.79
CA GLU A 75 -1.48 -21.79 -15.82
C GLU A 75 -2.93 -21.29 -15.85
N LYS A 76 -3.75 -22.02 -16.61
CA LYS A 76 -5.19 -21.77 -16.70
C LYS A 76 -5.89 -22.56 -15.61
N VAL A 77 -6.49 -21.85 -14.65
CA VAL A 77 -7.16 -22.45 -13.50
C VAL A 77 -8.67 -22.30 -13.63
N LYS A 78 -9.40 -23.40 -13.47
CA LYS A 78 -10.87 -23.41 -13.54
C LYS A 78 -11.46 -23.42 -12.13
N PHE A 79 -12.14 -22.35 -11.74
CA PHE A 79 -12.81 -22.25 -10.44
C PHE A 79 -14.30 -22.57 -10.55
N GLY A 80 -14.66 -23.84 -10.73
CA GLY A 80 -16.06 -24.30 -10.68
C GLY A 80 -17.04 -23.43 -11.48
N LEU A 81 -18.05 -22.84 -10.80
CA LEU A 81 -19.05 -21.92 -11.38
C LEU A 81 -18.53 -20.49 -11.63
N ARG A 82 -17.36 -20.12 -11.08
CA ARG A 82 -16.79 -18.76 -11.15
C ARG A 82 -16.00 -18.47 -12.44
N GLY A 83 -15.87 -19.47 -13.32
CA GLY A 83 -15.21 -19.32 -14.62
C GLY A 83 -13.74 -19.74 -14.64
N ILE A 84 -13.02 -19.17 -15.59
CA ILE A 84 -11.58 -19.38 -15.83
C ILE A 84 -10.81 -18.20 -15.22
N THR A 85 -9.66 -18.48 -14.61
CA THR A 85 -8.65 -17.49 -14.22
C THR A 85 -7.27 -17.97 -14.63
N TYR A 86 -6.26 -17.13 -14.47
CA TYR A 86 -4.88 -17.49 -14.69
C TYR A 86 -4.05 -17.18 -13.45
N MET A 87 -3.05 -18.02 -13.21
CA MET A 87 -2.12 -17.90 -12.09
C MET A 87 -0.71 -18.16 -12.59
N LEU A 88 0.29 -17.71 -11.82
CA LEU A 88 1.68 -18.08 -12.06
C LEU A 88 1.86 -19.56 -11.75
N THR A 89 2.59 -20.28 -12.59
CA THR A 89 3.03 -21.64 -12.25
C THR A 89 4.00 -21.60 -11.07
N GLU A 90 4.19 -22.73 -10.37
CA GLU A 90 5.14 -22.81 -9.25
C GLU A 90 6.59 -22.49 -9.67
N GLU A 91 6.91 -22.72 -10.94
CA GLU A 91 8.23 -22.51 -11.53
C GLU A 91 8.41 -21.09 -12.11
N ALA A 92 7.33 -20.32 -12.23
CA ALA A 92 7.36 -19.00 -12.82
C ALA A 92 8.10 -18.01 -11.92
N ASN A 93 9.20 -17.46 -12.43
CA ASN A 93 9.95 -16.41 -11.76
C ASN A 93 9.76 -15.07 -12.49
N VAL A 94 8.67 -14.38 -12.17
CA VAL A 94 8.31 -13.09 -12.77
C VAL A 94 8.90 -11.95 -11.95
N ASP A 95 9.77 -11.16 -12.56
CA ASP A 95 10.30 -9.94 -11.93
C ASP A 95 9.19 -8.91 -11.71
N ARG A 96 8.89 -8.63 -10.45
CA ARG A 96 7.85 -7.69 -10.02
C ARG A 96 8.36 -6.25 -9.94
N THR A 97 9.68 -6.05 -9.99
CA THR A 97 10.33 -4.76 -9.77
C THR A 97 9.82 -3.67 -10.70
N PRO A 98 9.72 -3.89 -12.03
CA PRO A 98 9.24 -2.86 -12.96
C PRO A 98 7.78 -2.48 -12.70
N PHE A 99 6.96 -3.45 -12.27
CA PHE A 99 5.57 -3.23 -11.91
C PHE A 99 5.44 -2.36 -10.65
N TYR A 100 6.18 -2.69 -9.59
CA TYR A 100 6.17 -1.90 -8.35
C TYR A 100 6.74 -0.50 -8.55
N GLN A 101 7.82 -0.34 -9.33
CA GLN A 101 8.34 0.97 -9.69
C GLN A 101 7.31 1.81 -10.46
N CYS A 102 6.52 1.18 -11.34
CA CYS A 102 5.43 1.88 -12.02
C CYS A 102 4.36 2.36 -11.02
N ILE A 103 3.93 1.51 -10.08
CA ILE A 103 2.97 1.90 -9.04
C ILE A 103 3.50 3.07 -8.23
N GLU A 104 4.74 3.00 -7.75
CA GLU A 104 5.37 4.09 -7.00
C GLU A 104 5.41 5.40 -7.78
N ASN A 105 5.77 5.33 -9.07
CA ASN A 105 5.79 6.51 -9.93
C ASN A 105 4.39 7.09 -10.12
N GLN A 106 3.35 6.27 -10.28
CA GLN A 106 1.97 6.78 -10.34
C GLN A 106 1.58 7.47 -9.02
N LEU A 107 1.90 6.86 -7.87
CA LEU A 107 1.59 7.41 -6.55
C LEU A 107 2.29 8.76 -6.29
N LYS A 108 3.50 8.96 -6.83
CA LYS A 108 4.25 10.23 -6.76
C LYS A 108 3.67 11.34 -7.63
N THR A 109 2.73 11.03 -8.53
CA THR A 109 2.13 12.01 -9.45
C THR A 109 0.71 12.41 -9.07
N ILE A 110 0.12 11.72 -8.09
CA ILE A 110 -1.26 11.94 -7.68
C ILE A 110 -1.23 12.63 -6.33
N ASP A 111 -1.78 13.84 -6.26
CA ASP A 111 -1.95 14.57 -5.01
C ASP A 111 -2.99 13.85 -4.13
N LEU A 112 -2.71 13.78 -2.83
CA LEU A 112 -3.68 13.37 -1.81
C LEU A 112 -4.80 14.41 -1.77
N ASP A 113 -6.04 13.94 -1.83
CA ASP A 113 -7.18 14.84 -1.75
C ASP A 113 -7.23 15.57 -0.39
N ASN A 114 -7.79 16.77 -0.39
CA ASN A 114 -7.80 17.64 0.80
C ASN A 114 -8.54 17.01 1.98
N GLU A 115 -9.56 16.18 1.73
CA GLU A 115 -10.32 15.49 2.78
C GLU A 115 -9.43 14.49 3.51
N ASN A 116 -8.76 13.61 2.77
CA ASN A 116 -7.80 12.64 3.32
C ASN A 116 -6.60 13.33 3.97
N LEU A 117 -6.12 14.44 3.40
CA LEU A 117 -5.06 15.23 4.02
C LEU A 117 -5.51 15.83 5.36
N GLN A 118 -6.73 16.38 5.43
CA GLN A 118 -7.31 16.90 6.66
C GLN A 118 -7.51 15.81 7.70
N ASN A 119 -8.07 14.66 7.31
CA ASN A 119 -8.26 13.52 8.20
C ASN A 119 -6.91 13.02 8.78
N LEU A 120 -5.87 12.96 7.94
CA LEU A 120 -4.52 12.58 8.36
C LEU A 120 -3.97 13.55 9.40
N VAL A 121 -3.94 14.85 9.08
CA VAL A 121 -3.31 15.83 9.98
C VAL A 121 -4.15 16.10 11.24
N GLN A 122 -5.45 15.85 11.23
CA GLN A 122 -6.32 16.02 12.40
C GLN A 122 -6.37 14.79 13.30
N SER A 123 -5.84 13.65 12.87
CA SER A 123 -5.75 12.45 13.71
C SER A 123 -4.92 12.73 14.98
N SER A 124 -5.37 12.16 16.11
CA SER A 124 -4.66 12.22 17.39
C SER A 124 -3.22 11.75 17.25
N ASP A 125 -3.04 10.64 16.54
CA ASP A 125 -1.75 9.97 16.38
C ASP A 125 -0.78 10.88 15.62
N TYR A 126 -1.25 11.55 14.57
CA TYR A 126 -0.44 12.52 13.85
C TYR A 126 -0.08 13.71 14.75
N GLN A 127 -1.03 14.25 15.52
CA GLN A 127 -0.78 15.38 16.43
C GLN A 127 0.21 15.04 17.54
N ASP A 128 0.18 13.80 18.04
CA ASP A 128 1.12 13.33 19.05
C ASP A 128 2.51 13.08 18.45
N MET A 129 2.58 12.46 17.26
CA MET A 129 3.86 12.24 16.57
C MET A 129 4.51 13.54 16.12
N LYS A 130 3.72 14.56 15.75
CA LYS A 130 4.21 15.90 15.40
C LYS A 130 5.05 16.55 16.51
N LYS A 131 4.86 16.14 17.76
CA LYS A 131 5.66 16.64 18.90
C LYS A 131 7.09 16.06 18.90
N GLN A 132 7.35 14.98 18.16
CA GLN A 132 8.67 14.37 18.03
C GLN A 132 9.50 15.15 16.99
N PRO A 133 10.67 15.71 17.37
CA PRO A 133 11.47 16.54 16.46
C PRO A 133 11.93 15.82 15.19
N GLU A 134 12.23 14.52 15.29
CA GLU A 134 12.65 13.71 14.13
C GLU A 134 11.51 13.52 13.14
N PHE A 135 10.31 13.21 13.64
CA PHE A 135 9.12 13.06 12.82
C PHE A 135 8.75 14.40 12.17
N GLU A 136 8.71 15.51 12.91
CA GLU A 136 8.41 16.83 12.32
C GLU A 136 9.40 17.21 11.21
N LYS A 137 10.70 16.91 11.39
CA LYS A 137 11.71 17.13 10.34
C LYS A 137 11.43 16.28 9.11
N GLU A 138 11.14 15.00 9.28
CA GLU A 138 10.80 14.07 8.19
C GLU A 138 9.55 14.54 7.42
N ILE A 139 8.52 15.01 8.12
CA ILE A 139 7.30 15.56 7.50
C ILE A 139 7.56 16.86 6.74
N GLN A 140 8.40 17.76 7.26
CA GLN A 140 8.75 19.00 6.56
C GLN A 140 9.53 18.74 5.27
N GLU A 141 10.38 17.71 5.27
CA GLU A 141 11.07 17.25 4.05
C GLU A 141 10.07 16.67 3.03
N ILE A 142 9.08 15.91 3.50
CA ILE A 142 8.01 15.35 2.68
C ILE A 142 7.09 16.44 2.08
N LYS A 143 6.79 17.52 2.82
CA LYS A 143 5.84 18.58 2.40
C LYS A 143 6.49 19.80 1.72
N LYS A 144 7.72 19.66 1.21
CA LYS A 144 8.56 20.81 0.81
C LYS A 144 7.95 21.68 -0.29
N ASP A 145 7.11 21.14 -1.16
CA ASP A 145 6.45 21.87 -2.26
C ASP A 145 5.02 22.34 -1.92
N GLY A 146 4.56 22.14 -0.67
CA GLY A 146 3.21 22.49 -0.22
C GLY A 146 2.12 21.51 -0.66
N ARG A 147 2.49 20.40 -1.33
CA ARG A 147 1.59 19.32 -1.69
C ARG A 147 1.99 18.04 -0.96
N VAL A 148 1.06 17.10 -0.90
CA VAL A 148 1.29 15.75 -0.38
C VAL A 148 0.75 14.81 -1.43
N THR A 149 1.62 14.07 -2.08
CA THR A 149 1.24 13.01 -3.02
C THR A 149 0.74 11.79 -2.27
N LEU A 150 0.09 10.86 -2.97
CA LEU A 150 -0.27 9.57 -2.39
C LEU A 150 0.97 8.82 -1.90
N TYR A 151 2.09 8.89 -2.62
CA TYR A 151 3.35 8.29 -2.18
C TYR A 151 3.84 8.85 -0.84
N GLU A 152 3.79 10.17 -0.72
CA GLU A 152 4.20 10.89 0.50
C GLU A 152 3.24 10.61 1.65
N ALA A 153 1.93 10.57 1.41
CA ALA A 153 0.93 10.18 2.40
C ALA A 153 1.21 8.78 2.98
N LEU A 154 1.56 7.82 2.11
CA LEU A 154 1.96 6.48 2.52
C LEU A 154 3.24 6.48 3.37
N ALA A 155 4.21 7.34 3.03
CA ALA A 155 5.43 7.51 3.82
C ALA A 155 5.15 8.07 5.22
N ILE A 156 4.29 9.10 5.32
CA ILE A 156 3.85 9.68 6.60
C ILE A 156 3.24 8.61 7.50
N LEU A 157 2.29 7.83 6.98
CA LEU A 157 1.62 6.75 7.72
C LEU A 157 2.62 5.66 8.17
N SER A 158 3.57 5.31 7.30
CA SER A 158 4.64 4.36 7.65
C SER A 158 5.53 4.87 8.78
N SER A 159 5.89 6.16 8.76
CA SER A 159 6.72 6.76 9.81
C SER A 159 5.96 6.83 11.13
N MET A 160 4.67 7.18 11.11
CA MET A 160 3.79 7.09 12.30
C MET A 160 3.81 5.69 12.92
N HIS A 161 3.73 4.62 12.13
CA HIS A 161 3.82 3.24 12.63
C HIS A 161 5.16 2.91 13.29
N LYS A 162 6.25 3.31 12.64
CA LYS A 162 7.61 3.07 13.15
C LYS A 162 7.75 3.70 14.54
N TYR A 163 7.29 4.93 14.71
CA TYR A 163 7.40 5.66 15.98
C TYR A 163 6.43 5.12 17.05
N SER A 164 5.19 4.75 16.72
CA SER A 164 4.28 4.12 17.70
C SER A 164 4.86 2.80 18.23
N SER A 165 5.37 1.94 17.34
CA SER A 165 6.00 0.67 17.74
C SER A 165 7.26 0.85 18.58
N ALA A 166 7.98 1.96 18.41
CA ALA A 166 9.15 2.30 19.22
C ALA A 166 8.76 2.79 20.62
N VAL A 167 7.69 3.58 20.74
CA VAL A 167 7.13 4.02 22.02
C VAL A 167 6.61 2.83 22.82
N ASP A 168 5.86 1.92 22.19
CA ASP A 168 5.35 0.70 22.84
C ASP A 168 6.49 -0.18 23.35
N LYS A 169 7.55 -0.36 22.55
CA LYS A 169 8.75 -1.10 22.98
C LYS A 169 9.47 -0.41 24.14
N ALA A 170 9.60 0.92 24.11
CA ALA A 170 10.24 1.67 25.18
C ALA A 170 9.45 1.60 26.49
N GLN A 171 8.12 1.69 26.42
CA GLN A 171 7.25 1.51 27.58
C GLN A 171 7.35 0.10 28.14
N TYR A 172 7.28 -0.92 27.30
CA TYR A 172 7.43 -2.32 27.71
C TYR A 172 8.79 -2.59 28.38
N GLN A 173 9.88 -2.07 27.81
CA GLN A 173 11.22 -2.19 28.39
C GLN A 173 11.33 -1.47 29.74
N THR A 174 10.67 -0.31 29.88
CA THR A 174 10.62 0.44 31.13
C THR A 174 9.83 -0.32 32.20
N THR A 175 8.74 -0.99 31.83
CA THR A 175 7.99 -1.87 32.75
C THR A 175 8.83 -3.04 33.22
N ILE A 176 9.60 -3.69 32.33
CA ILE A 176 10.50 -4.80 32.71
C ILE A 176 11.63 -4.32 33.62
N ASN A 177 12.23 -3.15 33.34
CA ASN A 177 13.35 -2.64 34.14
C ASN A 177 12.93 -2.11 35.52
N ASN A 178 11.62 -1.92 35.75
CA ASN A 178 11.04 -1.48 37.01
C ASN A 178 10.35 -2.63 37.78
N LEU A 179 10.48 -3.88 37.30
CA LEU A 179 10.12 -5.13 37.99
C LEU A 179 11.37 -5.79 38.58
#